data_AF-A0A7C7XA89-F1
#
_entry.id   AF-A0A7C7XA89-F1
#
_cell.length_a   1.000
_cell.length_b   1.000
_cell.length_c   1.000
_cell.angle_alpha   90.00
_cell.angle_beta   90.00
_cell.angle_gamma   90.00
#
_symmetry.space_group_name_H-M   'P 1'
#
loop_
_entity.id
_entity.type
_entity.pdbx_description
1 polymer ?
#
loop_
_entity_poly.entity_id
_entity_poly.type
_entity_poly.pdbx_seq_one_letter_code
_entity_poly.pdbx_strand_id
1 'polypeptide(L)'
;MVGSLVLLAVLVALLAGLAAGKAWERYKLREGRWIDRRKARESPHYILGLNFLVSNQLDLAIEELTTAAGIDADALEIHLILGNLYREKGQVTRAIRMHQQLLRRPKLTKLEHAYIQLCLALDFRRGGFVDRALDAFTEVLRFDADNTYALLNLEKLHEEQHQWEEAHAIRRRLAALADPGQEQKHKAILAFLETQLGQQSLQREEHAAAVARFESAVDLDARAIPAYVSLGDVRRKEGRVDEAIAAWERLIAIAPERAYLVFDRVEAVSREQGDAERFPALCRQLITANPVDWRARLALGRHL
;
A
#
# COMPACT_ATOMS: atom_id res chain seq x y z
N MET A 1 11.83 -56.60 -38.17
CA MET A 1 10.83 -56.79 -37.09
C MET A 1 11.37 -56.49 -35.70
N VAL A 2 12.61 -56.91 -35.34
CA VAL A 2 13.18 -56.71 -33.99
C VAL A 2 13.28 -55.22 -33.58
N GLY A 3 13.71 -54.32 -34.48
CA GLY A 3 13.84 -52.89 -34.16
C GLY A 3 12.51 -52.19 -33.83
N SER A 4 11.40 -52.62 -34.45
CA SER A 4 10.06 -52.06 -34.19
C SER A 4 9.50 -52.48 -32.83
N LEU A 5 9.84 -53.69 -32.37
CA LEU A 5 9.44 -54.20 -31.06
C LEU A 5 10.19 -53.50 -29.92
N VAL A 6 11.47 -53.22 -30.12
CA VAL A 6 12.28 -52.46 -29.14
C VAL A 6 11.76 -51.02 -29.00
N LEU A 7 11.45 -50.36 -30.11
CA LEU A 7 10.90 -49.00 -30.11
C LEU A 7 9.53 -48.91 -29.42
N LEU A 8 8.66 -49.91 -29.66
CA LEU A 8 7.37 -50.02 -28.99
C LEU A 8 7.54 -50.23 -27.47
N ALA A 9 8.48 -51.10 -27.05
CA ALA A 9 8.75 -51.35 -25.65
C ALA A 9 9.26 -50.10 -24.92
N VAL A 10 10.14 -49.33 -25.54
CA VAL A 10 10.64 -48.05 -25.00
C VAL A 10 9.50 -47.02 -24.88
N LEU A 11 8.62 -46.91 -25.87
CA LEU A 11 7.47 -46.01 -25.83
C LEU A 11 6.51 -46.38 -24.69
N VAL A 12 6.21 -47.67 -24.51
CA VAL A 12 5.35 -48.16 -23.42
C VAL A 12 5.97 -47.88 -22.05
N ALA A 13 7.28 -48.08 -21.90
CA ALA A 13 8.00 -47.77 -20.66
C ALA A 13 7.97 -46.26 -20.33
N LEU A 14 8.14 -45.40 -21.33
CA LEU A 14 8.02 -43.94 -21.17
C LEU A 14 6.60 -43.51 -20.77
N LEU A 15 5.58 -44.05 -21.44
CA LEU A 15 4.17 -43.76 -21.11
C LEU A 15 3.80 -44.27 -19.72
N ALA A 16 4.28 -45.45 -19.34
CA ALA A 16 4.10 -45.99 -17.99
C ALA A 16 4.82 -45.14 -16.93
N GLY A 17 6.03 -44.67 -17.22
CA GLY A 17 6.77 -43.74 -16.36
C GLY A 17 6.05 -42.39 -16.19
N LEU A 18 5.53 -41.82 -17.28
CA LEU A 18 4.71 -40.60 -17.26
C LEU A 18 3.40 -40.79 -16.50
N ALA A 19 2.72 -41.91 -16.71
CA ALA A 19 1.48 -42.26 -16.00
C ALA A 19 1.73 -42.47 -14.50
N ALA A 20 2.81 -43.18 -14.13
CA ALA A 20 3.23 -43.38 -12.75
C ALA A 20 3.63 -42.05 -12.09
N GLY A 21 4.37 -41.20 -12.81
CA GLY A 21 4.72 -39.85 -12.35
C GLY A 21 3.49 -38.98 -12.09
N LYS A 22 2.55 -38.93 -13.03
CA LYS A 22 1.26 -38.22 -12.85
C LYS A 22 0.41 -38.82 -11.73
N ALA A 23 0.37 -40.14 -11.60
CA ALA A 23 -0.35 -40.82 -10.53
C ALA A 23 0.27 -40.52 -9.16
N TRP A 24 1.61 -40.43 -9.08
CA TRP A 24 2.34 -40.06 -7.87
C TRP A 24 2.15 -38.59 -7.48
N GLU A 25 2.00 -37.71 -8.46
CA GLU A 25 1.66 -36.30 -8.23
C GLU A 25 0.22 -36.13 -7.74
N ARG A 26 -0.70 -36.95 -8.27
CA ARG A 26 -2.13 -36.93 -7.96
C ARG A 26 -2.49 -37.60 -6.64
N TYR A 27 -1.88 -38.74 -6.34
CA TYR A 27 -2.20 -39.56 -5.18
C TYR A 27 -1.01 -39.61 -4.21
N LYS A 28 -1.27 -39.25 -2.96
CA LYS A 28 -0.28 -39.33 -1.89
C LYS A 28 -0.63 -40.50 -0.97
N LEU A 29 0.32 -41.41 -0.75
CA LEU A 29 0.16 -42.50 0.22
C LEU A 29 0.40 -41.95 1.63
N ARG A 30 -0.58 -42.08 2.52
CA ARG A 30 -0.51 -41.67 3.93
C ARG A 30 -1.15 -42.73 4.80
N GLU A 31 -0.41 -43.21 5.81
CA GLU A 31 -0.89 -44.24 6.75
C GLU A 31 -1.51 -45.47 6.04
N GLY A 32 -0.95 -45.86 4.89
CA GLY A 32 -1.44 -46.97 4.08
C GLY A 32 -2.65 -46.67 3.17
N ARG A 33 -3.14 -45.43 3.11
CA ARG A 33 -4.25 -45.01 2.22
C ARG A 33 -3.79 -44.02 1.16
N TRP A 34 -4.28 -44.19 -0.08
CA TRP A 34 -4.05 -43.25 -1.17
C TRP A 34 -5.06 -42.10 -1.09
N ILE A 35 -4.56 -40.88 -0.93
CA ILE A 35 -5.37 -39.65 -0.88
C ILE A 35 -5.25 -38.93 -2.23
N ASP A 36 -6.36 -38.71 -2.92
CA ASP A 36 -6.41 -37.87 -4.13
C ASP A 36 -6.42 -36.40 -3.71
N ARG A 37 -5.35 -35.68 -4.05
CA ARG A 37 -5.12 -34.28 -3.63
C ARG A 37 -6.16 -33.30 -4.20
N ARG A 38 -6.97 -33.73 -5.18
CA ARG A 38 -8.03 -32.89 -5.75
C ARG A 38 -9.36 -33.01 -5.01
N LYS A 39 -9.58 -34.09 -4.25
CA LYS A 39 -10.88 -34.36 -3.63
C LYS A 39 -11.37 -33.24 -2.70
N ALA A 40 -10.47 -32.54 -2.01
CA ALA A 40 -10.86 -31.42 -1.18
C ALA A 40 -11.31 -30.21 -2.03
N ARG A 41 -10.61 -29.88 -3.12
CA ARG A 41 -10.99 -28.80 -4.06
C ARG A 41 -12.23 -29.12 -4.89
N GLU A 42 -12.42 -30.38 -5.22
CA GLU A 42 -13.60 -30.87 -5.94
C GLU A 42 -14.76 -31.22 -4.99
N SER A 43 -14.59 -31.02 -3.68
CA SER A 43 -15.64 -31.30 -2.72
C SER A 43 -16.77 -30.27 -2.82
N PRO A 44 -18.05 -30.69 -2.67
CA PRO A 44 -19.17 -29.77 -2.60
C PRO A 44 -18.99 -28.71 -1.51
N HIS A 45 -18.40 -29.09 -0.36
CA HIS A 45 -18.11 -28.20 0.76
C HIS A 45 -17.13 -27.09 0.39
N TYR A 46 -16.11 -27.37 -0.43
CA TYR A 46 -15.19 -26.33 -0.89
C TYR A 46 -15.89 -25.30 -1.79
N ILE A 47 -16.68 -25.78 -2.77
CA ILE A 47 -17.43 -24.92 -3.68
C ILE A 47 -18.46 -24.09 -2.91
N LEU A 48 -19.20 -24.71 -1.99
CA LEU A 48 -20.19 -24.04 -1.17
C LEU A 48 -19.54 -23.00 -0.25
N GLY A 49 -18.40 -23.33 0.35
CA GLY A 49 -17.61 -22.40 1.15
C GLY A 49 -17.16 -21.17 0.36
N LEU A 50 -16.71 -21.34 -0.90
CA LEU A 50 -16.38 -20.22 -1.78
C LEU A 50 -17.62 -19.39 -2.17
N ASN A 51 -18.76 -20.03 -2.42
CA ASN A 51 -20.01 -19.32 -2.73
C ASN A 51 -20.48 -18.46 -1.54
N PHE A 52 -20.38 -18.98 -0.32
CA PHE A 52 -20.66 -18.21 0.89
C PHE A 52 -19.68 -17.06 1.08
N LEU A 53 -18.39 -17.26 0.75
CA LEU A 53 -17.39 -16.20 0.77
C LEU A 53 -17.74 -15.06 -0.21
N VAL A 54 -18.11 -15.39 -1.45
CA VAL A 54 -18.58 -14.40 -2.44
C VAL A 54 -19.84 -13.68 -1.96
N SER A 55 -20.71 -14.39 -1.23
CA SER A 55 -21.94 -13.83 -0.64
C SER A 55 -21.70 -13.10 0.70
N ASN A 56 -20.44 -12.95 1.12
CA ASN A 56 -20.02 -12.36 2.40
C ASN A 56 -20.63 -13.02 3.64
N GLN A 57 -21.00 -14.30 3.54
CA GLN A 57 -21.53 -15.11 4.64
C GLN A 57 -20.37 -15.86 5.33
N LEU A 58 -19.55 -15.11 6.07
CA LEU A 58 -18.25 -15.59 6.57
C LEU A 58 -18.36 -16.82 7.48
N ASP A 59 -19.39 -16.90 8.32
CA ASP A 59 -19.55 -18.02 9.26
C ASP A 59 -19.84 -19.34 8.55
N LEU A 60 -20.75 -19.31 7.58
CA LEU A 60 -21.07 -20.47 6.75
C LEU A 60 -19.88 -20.84 5.85
N ALA A 61 -19.16 -19.85 5.33
CA ALA A 61 -17.93 -20.09 4.57
C ALA A 61 -16.88 -20.84 5.41
N ILE A 62 -16.68 -20.41 6.67
CA ILE A 62 -15.75 -21.07 7.60
C ILE A 62 -16.19 -22.51 7.88
N GLU A 63 -17.48 -22.75 8.14
CA GLU A 63 -18.02 -24.08 8.42
C GLU A 63 -17.78 -25.05 7.27
N GLU A 64 -18.15 -24.65 6.06
CA GLU A 64 -18.01 -25.47 4.85
C GLU A 64 -16.54 -25.70 4.48
N LEU A 65 -15.69 -24.67 4.57
CA LEU A 65 -14.26 -24.82 4.31
C LEU A 65 -13.54 -25.65 5.39
N THR A 66 -14.01 -25.63 6.63
CA THR A 66 -13.49 -26.51 7.70
C THR A 66 -13.83 -27.96 7.38
N THR A 67 -15.05 -28.22 6.91
CA THR A 67 -15.47 -29.56 6.47
C THR A 67 -14.64 -30.03 5.28
N ALA A 68 -14.39 -29.15 4.30
CA ALA A 68 -13.52 -29.43 3.16
C ALA A 68 -12.07 -29.72 3.57
N ALA A 69 -11.53 -28.97 4.54
CA ALA A 69 -10.19 -29.19 5.09
C ALA A 69 -10.05 -30.55 5.79
N GLY A 70 -11.14 -31.11 6.33
CA GLY A 70 -11.17 -32.45 6.91
C GLY A 70 -10.98 -33.58 5.89
N ILE A 71 -11.25 -33.33 4.61
CA ILE A 71 -11.08 -34.32 3.52
C ILE A 71 -9.60 -34.46 3.13
N ASP A 72 -8.87 -33.34 3.08
CA ASP A 72 -7.41 -33.30 2.87
C ASP A 72 -6.77 -32.27 3.80
N ALA A 73 -6.19 -32.75 4.89
CA ALA A 73 -5.48 -31.93 5.87
C ALA A 73 -4.25 -31.20 5.27
N ASP A 74 -3.72 -31.67 4.14
CA ASP A 74 -2.55 -31.07 3.48
C ASP A 74 -2.95 -30.00 2.45
N ALA A 75 -4.25 -29.76 2.21
CA ALA A 75 -4.75 -28.75 1.27
C ALA A 75 -4.40 -27.32 1.72
N LEU A 76 -3.21 -26.86 1.35
CA LEU A 76 -2.63 -25.58 1.75
C LEU A 76 -3.57 -24.39 1.48
N GLU A 77 -4.18 -24.36 0.29
CA GLU A 77 -5.10 -23.31 -0.14
C GLU A 77 -6.31 -23.15 0.78
N ILE A 78 -6.94 -24.25 1.21
CA ILE A 78 -8.11 -24.20 2.09
C ILE A 78 -7.73 -23.60 3.45
N HIS A 79 -6.56 -23.99 3.97
CA HIS A 79 -6.05 -23.45 5.24
C HIS A 79 -5.67 -21.97 5.13
N LEU A 80 -5.15 -21.51 3.99
CA LEU A 80 -4.90 -20.09 3.72
C LEU A 80 -6.21 -19.29 3.71
N ILE A 81 -7.26 -19.82 3.05
CA ILE A 81 -8.57 -19.16 3.02
C ILE A 81 -9.18 -19.11 4.42
N LEU A 82 -9.14 -20.21 5.18
CA LEU A 82 -9.63 -20.25 6.56
C LEU A 82 -8.89 -19.26 7.46
N GLY A 83 -7.55 -19.19 7.36
CA GLY A 83 -6.75 -18.22 8.12
C GLY A 83 -7.15 -16.77 7.79
N ASN A 84 -7.32 -16.46 6.51
CA ASN A 84 -7.82 -15.15 6.07
C ASN A 84 -9.23 -14.84 6.62
N LEU A 85 -10.16 -15.81 6.57
CA LEU A 85 -11.50 -15.65 7.13
C LEU A 85 -11.49 -15.43 8.65
N TYR A 86 -10.62 -16.12 9.38
CA TYR A 86 -10.45 -15.86 10.81
C TYR A 86 -9.91 -14.45 11.08
N ARG A 87 -8.99 -13.94 10.27
CA ARG A 87 -8.51 -12.55 10.37
C ARG A 87 -9.66 -11.56 10.13
N GLU A 88 -10.49 -11.78 9.10
CA GLU A 88 -11.63 -10.89 8.80
C GLU A 88 -12.70 -10.91 9.90
N LYS A 89 -12.92 -12.06 10.55
CA LYS A 89 -13.80 -12.17 11.72
C LYS A 89 -13.20 -11.56 13.00
N GLY A 90 -11.99 -11.01 12.94
CA GLY A 90 -11.28 -10.47 14.11
C GLY A 90 -10.68 -11.55 15.03
N GLN A 91 -10.72 -12.82 14.63
CA GLN A 91 -10.09 -13.94 15.35
C GLN A 91 -8.60 -14.02 15.04
N VAL A 92 -7.88 -12.91 15.23
CA VAL A 92 -6.49 -12.73 14.80
C VAL A 92 -5.56 -13.80 15.36
N THR A 93 -5.69 -14.16 16.65
CA THR A 93 -4.85 -15.20 17.27
C THR A 93 -4.99 -16.57 16.59
N ARG A 94 -6.18 -16.91 16.10
CA ARG A 94 -6.41 -18.16 15.35
C ARG A 94 -5.79 -18.08 13.96
N ALA A 95 -5.93 -16.96 13.26
CA ALA A 95 -5.30 -16.73 11.96
C ALA A 95 -3.77 -16.86 12.06
N ILE A 96 -3.13 -16.18 13.00
CA ILE A 96 -1.68 -16.24 13.24
C ILE A 96 -1.25 -17.68 13.47
N ARG A 97 -1.91 -18.41 14.37
CA ARG A 97 -1.57 -19.80 14.68
C ARG A 97 -1.67 -20.69 13.45
N MET A 98 -2.72 -20.52 12.65
CA MET A 98 -2.95 -21.29 11.43
C MET A 98 -1.85 -21.04 10.41
N HIS A 99 -1.56 -19.78 10.07
CA HIS A 99 -0.52 -19.47 9.09
C HIS A 99 0.90 -19.83 9.58
N GLN A 100 1.18 -19.71 10.89
CA GLN A 100 2.45 -20.19 11.47
C GLN A 100 2.61 -21.71 11.35
N GLN A 101 1.53 -22.48 11.49
CA GLN A 101 1.56 -23.93 11.27
C GLN A 101 1.81 -24.27 9.81
N LEU A 102 1.23 -23.51 8.87
CA LEU A 102 1.48 -23.70 7.44
C LEU A 102 2.94 -23.47 7.08
N LEU A 103 3.57 -22.45 7.67
CA LEU A 103 4.98 -22.14 7.42
C LEU A 103 5.95 -23.25 7.86
N ARG A 104 5.54 -24.10 8.82
CA ARG A 104 6.34 -25.23 9.30
C ARG A 104 6.26 -26.47 8.39
N ARG A 105 5.40 -26.46 7.37
CA ARG A 105 5.24 -27.61 6.48
C ARG A 105 6.50 -27.83 5.64
N PRO A 106 6.96 -29.08 5.47
CA PRO A 106 8.10 -29.37 4.62
C PRO A 106 7.74 -29.12 3.15
N LYS A 107 8.74 -28.76 2.32
CA LYS A 107 8.63 -28.63 0.85
C LYS A 107 7.70 -27.52 0.35
N LEU A 108 7.64 -26.37 1.05
CA LEU A 108 7.02 -25.17 0.50
C LEU A 108 7.84 -24.65 -0.69
N THR A 109 7.16 -24.30 -1.77
CA THR A 109 7.75 -23.50 -2.85
C THR A 109 8.06 -22.08 -2.35
N LYS A 110 8.96 -21.37 -3.04
CA LYS A 110 9.27 -19.96 -2.70
C LYS A 110 8.01 -19.08 -2.72
N LEU A 111 7.14 -19.29 -3.71
CA LEU A 111 5.89 -18.52 -3.85
C LEU A 111 4.90 -18.82 -2.73
N GLU A 112 4.73 -20.10 -2.35
CA GLU A 112 3.90 -20.48 -1.20
C GLU A 112 4.45 -19.91 0.11
N HIS A 113 5.78 -19.94 0.30
CA HIS A 113 6.41 -19.33 1.47
C HIS A 113 6.13 -17.82 1.52
N ALA A 114 6.34 -17.10 0.41
CA ALA A 114 6.06 -15.67 0.31
C ALA A 114 4.59 -15.36 0.63
N TYR A 115 3.66 -16.16 0.10
CA TYR A 115 2.23 -15.94 0.34
C TYR A 115 1.80 -16.23 1.79
N ILE A 116 2.33 -17.29 2.41
CA ILE A 116 2.08 -17.58 3.84
C ILE A 116 2.64 -16.45 4.72
N GLN A 117 3.85 -15.96 4.42
CA GLN A 117 4.45 -14.82 5.12
C GLN A 117 3.61 -13.55 4.95
N LEU A 118 3.06 -13.32 3.76
CA LEU A 118 2.17 -12.19 3.51
C LEU A 118 0.90 -12.27 4.36
N CYS A 119 0.27 -13.45 4.41
CA CYS A 119 -0.87 -13.70 5.28
C CYS A 119 -0.53 -13.45 6.77
N LEU A 120 0.63 -13.91 7.24
CA LEU A 120 1.10 -13.63 8.61
C LEU A 120 1.33 -12.15 8.88
N ALA A 121 1.94 -11.43 7.93
CA ALA A 121 2.18 -10.00 8.04
C ALA A 121 0.87 -9.22 8.19
N LEU A 122 -0.16 -9.59 7.41
CA LEU A 122 -1.51 -9.04 7.53
C LEU A 122 -2.16 -9.37 8.86
N ASP A 123 -1.98 -10.59 9.37
CA ASP A 123 -2.52 -10.98 10.68
C ASP A 123 -1.85 -10.17 11.80
N PHE A 124 -0.53 -10.01 11.76
CA PHE A 124 0.21 -9.20 12.74
C PHE A 124 -0.25 -7.75 12.70
N ARG A 125 -0.38 -7.19 11.49
CA ARG A 125 -0.89 -5.83 11.29
C ARG A 125 -2.31 -5.68 11.85
N ARG A 126 -3.22 -6.60 11.56
CA ARG A 126 -4.59 -6.60 12.12
C ARG A 126 -4.59 -6.72 13.64
N GLY A 127 -3.64 -7.45 14.21
CA GLY A 127 -3.46 -7.61 15.65
C GLY A 127 -2.72 -6.48 16.34
N GLY A 128 -2.23 -5.47 15.61
CA GLY A 128 -1.43 -4.37 16.16
C GLY A 128 0.02 -4.74 16.50
N PHE A 129 0.50 -5.91 16.08
CA PHE A 129 1.89 -6.33 16.27
C PHE A 129 2.79 -5.73 15.19
N VAL A 130 3.03 -4.41 15.26
CA VAL A 130 3.68 -3.61 14.21
C VAL A 130 5.05 -4.17 13.81
N ASP A 131 5.97 -4.40 14.77
CA ASP A 131 7.33 -4.91 14.48
C ASP A 131 7.29 -6.25 13.74
N ARG A 132 6.43 -7.17 14.20
CA ARG A 132 6.28 -8.49 13.58
C ARG A 132 5.67 -8.40 12.17
N ALA A 133 4.81 -7.41 11.94
CA ALA A 133 4.26 -7.14 10.62
C ALA A 133 5.35 -6.64 9.67
N LEU A 134 6.19 -5.68 10.11
CA LEU A 134 7.33 -5.19 9.34
C LEU A 134 8.30 -6.32 8.95
N ASP A 135 8.69 -7.15 9.93
CA ASP A 135 9.57 -8.29 9.69
C ASP A 135 8.97 -9.26 8.67
N ALA A 136 7.69 -9.61 8.85
CA ALA A 136 7.02 -10.56 7.97
C ALA A 136 6.85 -10.01 6.54
N PHE A 137 6.47 -8.74 6.36
CA PHE A 137 6.42 -8.13 5.03
C PHE A 137 7.81 -8.03 4.40
N THR A 138 8.86 -7.73 5.18
CA THR A 138 10.24 -7.73 4.70
C THR A 138 10.66 -9.13 4.23
N GLU A 139 10.25 -10.17 4.94
CA GLU A 139 10.48 -11.56 4.52
C GLU A 139 9.76 -11.90 3.21
N VAL A 140 8.53 -11.38 2.98
CA VAL A 140 7.86 -11.51 1.67
C VAL A 140 8.76 -10.98 0.56
N LEU A 141 9.35 -9.80 0.75
CA LEU A 141 10.23 -9.16 -0.24
C LEU A 141 11.56 -9.90 -0.47
N ARG A 142 11.96 -10.81 0.42
CA ARG A 142 13.13 -11.68 0.17
C ARG A 142 12.83 -12.78 -0.83
N PHE A 143 11.58 -13.25 -0.89
CA PHE A 143 11.15 -14.31 -1.80
C PHE A 143 10.52 -13.77 -3.09
N ASP A 144 9.81 -12.66 -2.99
CA ASP A 144 9.16 -11.95 -4.07
C ASP A 144 9.48 -10.46 -3.93
N ALA A 145 10.61 -10.06 -4.50
CA ALA A 145 11.14 -8.72 -4.34
C ALA A 145 10.12 -7.66 -4.74
N ASP A 146 9.40 -7.87 -5.83
CA ASP A 146 8.54 -6.85 -6.43
C ASP A 146 7.07 -7.02 -6.01
N ASN A 147 6.82 -7.68 -4.88
CA ASN A 147 5.49 -7.82 -4.31
C ASN A 147 4.92 -6.45 -3.92
N THR A 148 4.17 -5.84 -4.84
CA THR A 148 3.59 -4.51 -4.68
C THR A 148 2.63 -4.43 -3.49
N TYR A 149 1.94 -5.53 -3.18
CA TYR A 149 1.03 -5.59 -2.06
C TYR A 149 1.76 -5.53 -0.71
N ALA A 150 2.87 -6.26 -0.55
CA ALA A 150 3.74 -6.15 0.62
C ALA A 150 4.38 -4.75 0.73
N LEU A 151 4.87 -4.19 -0.39
CA LEU A 151 5.44 -2.84 -0.42
C LEU A 151 4.42 -1.77 0.02
N LEU A 152 3.19 -1.81 -0.47
CA LEU A 152 2.12 -0.88 -0.07
C LEU A 152 1.79 -0.98 1.43
N ASN A 153 1.83 -2.19 2.00
CA ASN A 153 1.61 -2.37 3.42
C ASN A 153 2.80 -1.87 4.26
N LEU A 154 4.04 -2.11 3.83
CA LEU A 154 5.23 -1.59 4.50
C LEU A 154 5.26 -0.07 4.50
N GLU A 155 5.03 0.55 3.34
CA GLU A 155 4.94 2.01 3.22
C GLU A 155 3.93 2.57 4.23
N LYS A 156 2.72 2.01 4.27
CA LYS A 156 1.69 2.45 5.21
C LYS A 156 2.12 2.30 6.67
N LEU A 157 2.78 1.20 7.03
CA LEU A 157 3.29 1.01 8.39
C LEU A 157 4.39 2.02 8.73
N HIS A 158 5.25 2.37 7.78
CA HIS A 158 6.27 3.40 7.97
C HIS A 158 5.65 4.80 8.09
N GLU A 159 4.64 5.14 7.27
CA GLU A 159 3.87 6.38 7.40
C GLU A 159 3.18 6.51 8.76
N GLU A 160 2.51 5.45 9.23
CA GLU A 160 1.85 5.39 10.55
C GLU A 160 2.83 5.60 11.72
N GLN A 161 4.11 5.26 11.52
CA GLN A 161 5.19 5.46 12.49
C GLN A 161 6.00 6.74 12.26
N HIS A 162 5.61 7.57 11.28
CA HIS A 162 6.36 8.78 10.87
C HIS A 162 7.81 8.50 10.43
N GLN A 163 8.07 7.28 9.93
CA GLN A 163 9.33 6.84 9.34
C GLN A 163 9.33 7.23 7.84
N TRP A 164 9.43 8.55 7.61
CA TRP A 164 9.17 9.15 6.30
C TRP A 164 10.21 8.79 5.24
N GLU A 165 11.48 8.61 5.61
CA GLU A 165 12.54 8.25 4.65
C GLU A 165 12.32 6.82 4.12
N GLU A 166 11.95 5.89 5.00
CA GLU A 166 11.63 4.50 4.65
C GLU A 166 10.38 4.44 3.75
N ALA A 167 9.31 5.15 4.12
CA ALA A 167 8.11 5.26 3.30
C ALA A 167 8.42 5.84 1.92
N HIS A 168 9.24 6.90 1.86
CA HIS A 168 9.66 7.53 0.61
C HIS A 168 10.47 6.58 -0.28
N ALA A 169 11.44 5.84 0.28
CA ALA A 169 12.21 4.85 -0.45
C ALA A 169 11.32 3.74 -1.04
N ILE A 170 10.35 3.25 -0.27
CA ILE A 170 9.39 2.24 -0.73
C ILE A 170 8.48 2.81 -1.83
N ARG A 171 7.98 4.04 -1.68
CA ARG A 171 7.16 4.68 -2.70
C ARG A 171 7.92 4.86 -4.02
N ARG A 172 9.20 5.22 -3.97
CA ARG A 172 10.06 5.29 -5.18
C ARG A 172 10.16 3.94 -5.87
N ARG A 173 10.31 2.86 -5.10
CA ARG A 173 10.32 1.50 -5.64
C ARG A 173 8.97 1.13 -6.26
N LEU A 174 7.86 1.42 -5.58
CA LEU A 174 6.52 1.22 -6.11
C LEU A 174 6.27 2.01 -7.40
N ALA A 175 6.79 3.24 -7.51
CA ALA A 175 6.69 4.04 -8.73
C ALA A 175 7.47 3.43 -9.90
N ALA A 176 8.64 2.84 -9.65
CA ALA A 176 9.43 2.15 -10.66
C ALA A 176 8.79 0.86 -11.19
N LEU A 177 7.94 0.22 -10.37
CA LEU A 177 7.18 -0.99 -10.73
C LEU A 177 5.80 -0.69 -11.34
N ALA A 178 5.37 0.58 -11.34
CA ALA A 178 4.02 0.96 -11.71
C ALA A 178 3.85 1.08 -13.24
N ASP A 179 2.62 0.83 -13.70
CA ASP A 179 2.24 1.13 -15.08
C ASP A 179 2.32 2.64 -15.34
N PRO A 180 2.68 3.08 -16.56
CA PRO A 180 2.78 4.50 -16.91
C PRO A 180 1.51 5.31 -16.60
N GLY A 181 0.33 4.67 -16.69
CA GLY A 181 -0.95 5.31 -16.36
C GLY A 181 -1.13 5.72 -14.90
N GLN A 182 -0.26 5.25 -14.00
CA GLN A 182 -0.30 5.57 -12.56
C GLN A 182 0.76 6.58 -12.14
N GLU A 183 1.61 7.06 -13.05
CA GLU A 183 2.76 7.92 -12.74
C GLU A 183 2.35 9.14 -11.88
N GLN A 184 1.28 9.82 -12.27
CA GLN A 184 0.80 11.00 -11.54
C GLN A 184 0.37 10.68 -10.10
N LYS A 185 -0.24 9.52 -9.88
CA LYS A 185 -0.63 9.06 -8.53
C LYS A 185 0.61 8.84 -7.66
N HIS A 186 1.65 8.21 -8.21
CA HIS A 186 2.90 8.00 -7.47
C HIS A 186 3.61 9.32 -7.18
N LYS A 187 3.65 10.25 -8.13
CA LYS A 187 4.18 11.61 -7.95
C LYS A 187 3.47 12.38 -6.84
N ALA A 188 2.14 12.35 -6.80
CA ALA A 188 1.36 13.00 -5.75
C ALA A 188 1.69 12.45 -4.34
N ILE A 189 1.87 11.12 -4.23
CA ILE A 189 2.23 10.51 -2.94
C ILE A 189 3.69 10.83 -2.56
N LEU A 190 4.61 10.82 -3.53
CA LEU A 190 5.99 11.27 -3.30
C LEU A 190 6.04 12.73 -2.85
N ALA A 191 5.25 13.62 -3.46
CA ALA A 191 5.16 15.02 -3.05
C ALA A 191 4.67 15.18 -1.60
N PHE A 192 3.68 14.36 -1.19
CA PHE A 192 3.27 14.31 0.21
C PHE A 192 4.42 13.87 1.14
N LEU A 193 5.14 12.81 0.79
CA LEU A 193 6.26 12.29 1.59
C LEU A 193 7.43 13.28 1.67
N GLU A 194 7.80 13.92 0.55
CA GLU A 194 8.79 15.00 0.51
C GLU A 194 8.36 16.19 1.39
N THR A 195 7.06 16.51 1.44
CA THR A 195 6.53 17.53 2.36
C THR A 195 6.70 17.12 3.83
N GLN A 196 6.47 15.85 4.18
CA GLN A 196 6.68 15.37 5.55
C GLN A 196 8.17 15.37 5.94
N LEU A 197 9.05 14.99 5.02
CA LEU A 197 10.50 15.07 5.20
C LEU A 197 11.00 16.51 5.38
N GLY A 198 10.43 17.45 4.62
CA GLY A 198 10.69 18.88 4.81
C GLY A 198 10.27 19.35 6.20
N GLN A 199 9.09 18.94 6.67
CA GLN A 199 8.62 19.27 8.01
C GLN A 199 9.51 18.67 9.11
N GLN A 200 9.99 17.44 8.93
CA GLN A 200 10.94 16.81 9.85
C GLN A 200 12.28 17.55 9.89
N SER A 201 12.77 18.01 8.72
CA SER A 201 13.99 18.83 8.63
C SER A 201 13.81 20.16 9.38
N LEU A 202 12.63 20.79 9.32
CA LEU A 202 12.34 21.98 10.12
C LEU A 202 12.35 21.73 11.62
N GLN A 203 11.87 20.56 12.08
CA GLN A 203 11.95 20.20 13.50
C GLN A 203 13.39 20.05 13.98
N ARG A 204 14.32 19.76 13.07
CA ARG A 204 15.77 19.68 13.33
C ARG A 204 16.50 21.01 13.07
N GLU A 205 15.77 22.08 12.76
CA GLU A 205 16.33 23.40 12.40
C GLU A 205 17.19 23.38 11.11
N GLU A 206 17.04 22.36 10.28
CA GLU A 206 17.76 22.18 9.02
C GLU A 206 17.02 22.92 7.88
N HIS A 207 16.99 24.25 7.92
CA HIS A 207 16.19 25.08 7.00
C HIS A 207 16.49 24.84 5.52
N ALA A 208 17.77 24.74 5.14
CA ALA A 208 18.17 24.49 3.76
C ALA A 208 17.70 23.12 3.25
N ALA A 209 17.77 22.08 4.09
CA ALA A 209 17.27 20.76 3.74
C ALA A 209 15.74 20.76 3.61
N ALA A 210 15.03 21.45 4.52
CA ALA A 210 13.58 21.58 4.47
C ALA A 210 13.11 22.25 3.17
N VAL A 211 13.76 23.35 2.78
CA VAL A 211 13.48 24.06 1.53
C VAL A 211 13.64 23.13 0.33
N ALA A 212 14.77 22.41 0.22
CA ALA A 212 15.02 21.50 -0.89
C ALA A 212 13.94 20.40 -0.98
N ARG A 213 13.51 19.87 0.16
CA ARG A 213 12.43 18.87 0.25
C ARG A 213 11.09 19.44 -0.21
N PHE A 214 10.72 20.65 0.21
CA PHE A 214 9.48 21.27 -0.24
C PHE A 214 9.53 21.68 -1.72
N GLU A 215 10.67 22.15 -2.24
CA GLU A 215 10.88 22.41 -3.67
C GLU A 215 10.69 21.13 -4.48
N SER A 216 11.30 20.01 -4.04
CA SER A 216 11.06 18.69 -4.65
C SER A 216 9.58 18.29 -4.61
N ALA A 217 8.85 18.60 -3.54
CA ALA A 217 7.43 18.28 -3.44
C ALA A 217 6.58 19.03 -4.49
N VAL A 218 6.84 20.33 -4.69
CA VAL A 218 6.08 21.13 -5.69
C VAL A 218 6.45 20.78 -7.12
N ASP A 219 7.68 20.30 -7.36
CA ASP A 219 8.12 19.79 -8.67
C ASP A 219 7.47 18.45 -9.02
N LEU A 220 7.29 17.58 -8.02
CA LEU A 220 6.61 16.29 -8.18
C LEU A 220 5.11 16.47 -8.42
N ASP A 221 4.47 17.32 -7.62
CA ASP A 221 3.06 17.64 -7.75
C ASP A 221 2.83 19.14 -7.54
N ALA A 222 2.43 19.82 -8.63
CA ALA A 222 2.07 21.22 -8.58
C ALA A 222 0.93 21.52 -7.60
N ARG A 223 0.15 20.53 -7.15
CA ARG A 223 -0.91 20.67 -6.13
C ARG A 223 -0.47 20.25 -4.72
N ALA A 224 0.84 20.18 -4.45
CA ALA A 224 1.38 20.01 -3.10
C ALA A 224 1.19 21.26 -2.23
N ILE A 225 -0.08 21.59 -1.90
CA ILE A 225 -0.47 22.80 -1.17
C ILE A 225 0.31 22.98 0.15
N PRO A 226 0.49 21.96 1.00
CA PRO A 226 1.24 22.13 2.24
C PRO A 226 2.71 22.51 2.03
N ALA A 227 3.32 22.10 0.90
CA ALA A 227 4.70 22.46 0.57
C ALA A 227 4.84 23.95 0.27
N TYR A 228 3.92 24.54 -0.51
CA TYR A 228 3.92 25.99 -0.77
C TYR A 228 3.73 26.84 0.49
N VAL A 229 2.83 26.43 1.40
CA VAL A 229 2.66 27.12 2.69
C VAL A 229 3.97 27.09 3.47
N SER A 230 4.59 25.90 3.57
CA SER A 230 5.81 25.70 4.34
C SER A 230 7.01 26.41 3.73
N LEU A 231 7.15 26.42 2.40
CA LEU A 231 8.18 27.18 1.70
C LEU A 231 8.10 28.66 2.04
N GLY A 232 6.92 29.27 1.92
CA GLY A 232 6.78 30.68 2.23
C GLY A 232 7.04 30.97 3.71
N ASP A 233 6.62 30.09 4.63
CA ASP A 233 6.88 30.24 6.06
C ASP A 233 8.38 30.18 6.38
N VAL A 234 9.12 29.28 5.74
CA VAL A 234 10.58 29.17 5.92
C VAL A 234 11.30 30.37 5.32
N ARG A 235 10.95 30.76 4.10
CA ARG A 235 11.54 31.94 3.43
C ARG A 235 11.28 33.22 4.22
N ARG A 236 10.09 33.40 4.79
CA ARG A 236 9.79 34.54 5.68
C ARG A 236 10.68 34.53 6.92
N LYS A 237 10.87 33.38 7.56
CA LYS A 237 11.77 33.26 8.72
C LYS A 237 13.23 33.58 8.37
N GLU A 238 13.66 33.24 7.16
CA GLU A 238 14.99 33.58 6.62
C GLU A 238 15.11 35.07 6.21
N GLY A 239 14.06 35.88 6.34
CA GLY A 239 14.03 37.28 5.90
C GLY A 239 13.86 37.46 4.39
N ARG A 240 13.66 36.38 3.64
CA ARG A 240 13.44 36.36 2.18
C ARG A 240 11.97 36.61 1.88
N VAL A 241 11.50 37.82 2.22
CA VAL A 241 10.07 38.18 2.22
C VAL A 241 9.44 38.09 0.83
N ASP A 242 10.13 38.55 -0.22
CA ASP A 242 9.57 38.52 -1.58
C ASP A 242 9.35 37.10 -2.09
N GLU A 243 10.26 36.18 -1.76
CA GLU A 243 10.13 34.76 -2.10
C GLU A 243 9.03 34.08 -1.30
N ALA A 244 8.82 34.51 -0.04
CA ALA A 244 7.73 34.01 0.77
C ALA A 244 6.37 34.37 0.15
N ILE A 245 6.19 35.63 -0.24
CA ILE A 245 4.98 36.08 -0.93
C ILE A 245 4.81 35.31 -2.24
N ALA A 246 5.86 35.17 -3.04
CA ALA A 246 5.78 34.46 -4.32
C ALA A 246 5.31 32.99 -4.14
N ALA A 247 5.79 32.29 -3.11
CA ALA A 247 5.34 30.93 -2.81
C ALA A 247 3.85 30.86 -2.46
N TRP A 248 3.36 31.79 -1.64
CA TRP A 248 1.95 31.86 -1.25
C TRP A 248 1.05 32.32 -2.41
N GLU A 249 1.48 33.29 -3.21
CA GLU A 249 0.78 33.72 -4.42
C GLU A 249 0.71 32.57 -5.44
N ARG A 250 1.76 31.74 -5.53
CA ARG A 250 1.73 30.55 -6.38
C ARG A 250 0.68 29.54 -5.91
N LEU A 251 0.59 29.28 -4.60
CA LEU A 251 -0.47 28.46 -4.00
C LEU A 251 -1.87 28.96 -4.38
N ILE A 252 -2.08 30.27 -4.26
CA ILE A 252 -3.36 30.90 -4.59
C ILE A 252 -3.70 30.68 -6.07
N ALA A 253 -2.72 30.81 -6.96
CA ALA A 253 -2.92 30.63 -8.40
C ALA A 253 -3.27 29.18 -8.77
N ILE A 254 -2.63 28.18 -8.14
CA ILE A 254 -2.87 26.75 -8.44
C ILE A 254 -4.13 26.19 -7.77
N ALA A 255 -4.52 26.73 -6.62
CA ALA A 255 -5.63 26.26 -5.81
C ALA A 255 -6.33 27.46 -5.13
N PRO A 256 -7.08 28.26 -5.91
CA PRO A 256 -7.80 29.42 -5.38
C PRO A 256 -8.74 29.06 -4.22
N GLU A 257 -9.31 27.85 -4.23
CA GLU A 257 -10.18 27.34 -3.17
C GLU A 257 -9.44 27.11 -1.83
N ARG A 258 -8.11 27.08 -1.87
CA ARG A 258 -7.21 26.92 -0.71
C ARG A 258 -6.46 28.21 -0.35
N ALA A 259 -6.72 29.32 -1.04
CA ALA A 259 -6.06 30.61 -0.80
C ALA A 259 -6.14 31.06 0.68
N TYR A 260 -7.23 30.70 1.37
CA TYR A 260 -7.45 31.01 2.79
C TYR A 260 -6.35 30.47 3.72
N LEU A 261 -5.55 29.48 3.31
CA LEU A 261 -4.45 28.96 4.11
C LEU A 261 -3.31 29.97 4.30
N VAL A 262 -3.22 30.98 3.43
CA VAL A 262 -2.13 31.96 3.41
C VAL A 262 -2.60 33.41 3.56
N PHE A 263 -3.89 33.65 3.82
CA PHE A 263 -4.42 35.01 3.94
C PHE A 263 -3.73 35.83 5.02
N ASP A 264 -3.70 35.36 6.26
CA ASP A 264 -3.07 36.06 7.38
C ASP A 264 -1.57 36.33 7.13
N ARG A 265 -0.92 35.44 6.36
CA ARG A 265 0.50 35.54 6.00
C ARG A 265 0.74 36.66 4.99
N VAL A 266 -0.03 36.64 3.90
CA VAL A 266 0.03 37.66 2.84
C VAL A 266 -0.38 39.02 3.38
N GLU A 267 -1.44 39.09 4.20
CA GLU A 267 -1.89 40.32 4.83
C GLU A 267 -0.82 40.92 5.74
N ALA A 268 -0.24 40.12 6.64
CA ALA A 268 0.81 40.59 7.55
C ALA A 268 2.00 41.17 6.80
N VAL A 269 2.50 40.44 5.79
CA VAL A 269 3.63 40.90 4.99
C VAL A 269 3.28 42.14 4.15
N SER A 270 2.08 42.22 3.60
CA SER A 270 1.62 43.39 2.84
C SER A 270 1.62 44.65 3.70
N ARG A 271 1.19 44.54 4.98
CA ARG A 271 1.26 45.63 5.96
C ARG A 271 2.69 46.00 6.31
N GLU A 272 3.56 45.01 6.54
CA GLU A 272 4.99 45.22 6.85
C GLU A 272 5.73 45.95 5.71
N GLN A 273 5.41 45.62 4.45
CA GLN A 273 5.98 46.27 3.26
C GLN A 273 5.33 47.63 2.92
N GLY A 274 4.27 48.03 3.62
CA GLY A 274 3.53 49.27 3.36
C GLY A 274 2.59 49.20 2.14
N ASP A 275 2.43 48.03 1.52
CA ASP A 275 1.51 47.80 0.40
C ASP A 275 0.14 47.34 0.93
N ALA A 276 -0.59 48.26 1.54
CA ALA A 276 -1.87 47.96 2.18
C ALA A 276 -2.96 47.50 1.18
N GLU A 277 -2.81 47.78 -0.13
CA GLU A 277 -3.80 47.40 -1.14
C GLU A 277 -3.59 45.98 -1.70
N ARG A 278 -2.40 45.38 -1.54
CA ARG A 278 -2.10 44.04 -2.09
C ARG A 278 -3.11 42.98 -1.66
N PHE A 279 -3.35 42.86 -0.36
CA PHE A 279 -4.24 41.83 0.19
C PHE A 279 -5.73 42.08 -0.12
N PRO A 280 -6.28 43.30 0.03
CA PRO A 280 -7.62 43.61 -0.46
C PRO A 280 -7.80 43.38 -1.96
N ALA A 281 -6.82 43.74 -2.80
CA ALA A 281 -6.85 43.50 -4.23
C ALA A 281 -6.89 42.00 -4.55
N LEU A 282 -6.06 41.21 -3.87
CA LEU A 282 -6.09 39.75 -3.94
C LEU A 282 -7.47 39.19 -3.59
N CYS A 283 -8.07 39.64 -2.48
CA CYS A 283 -9.41 39.20 -2.10
C CYS A 283 -10.45 39.56 -3.16
N ARG A 284 -10.42 40.78 -3.71
CA ARG A 284 -11.31 41.19 -4.81
C ARG A 284 -11.13 40.28 -6.03
N GLN A 285 -9.89 39.96 -6.42
CA GLN A 285 -9.60 39.06 -7.54
C GLN A 285 -10.20 37.66 -7.31
N LEU A 286 -10.04 37.10 -6.11
CA LEU A 286 -10.61 35.80 -5.75
C LEU A 286 -12.15 35.82 -5.80
N ILE A 287 -12.78 36.89 -5.33
CA ILE A 287 -14.24 37.07 -5.38
C ILE A 287 -14.73 37.21 -6.83
N THR A 288 -13.97 37.90 -7.70
CA THR A 288 -14.30 38.00 -9.11
C THR A 288 -14.19 36.64 -9.80
N ALA A 289 -13.13 35.87 -9.52
CA ALA A 289 -12.93 34.53 -10.08
C ALA A 289 -13.97 33.53 -9.55
N ASN A 290 -14.33 33.62 -8.27
CA ASN A 290 -15.34 32.79 -7.63
C ASN A 290 -16.26 33.64 -6.74
N PRO A 291 -17.41 34.10 -7.28
CA PRO A 291 -18.38 34.88 -6.53
C PRO A 291 -19.08 34.15 -5.39
N VAL A 292 -18.75 32.90 -5.05
CA VAL A 292 -19.27 32.23 -3.84
C VAL A 292 -18.17 31.95 -2.82
N ASP A 293 -16.95 32.46 -3.03
CA ASP A 293 -15.88 32.37 -2.03
C ASP A 293 -16.18 33.31 -0.83
N TRP A 294 -16.87 32.73 0.16
CA TRP A 294 -17.22 33.44 1.38
C TRP A 294 -15.98 33.78 2.23
N ARG A 295 -14.87 33.05 2.10
CA ARG A 295 -13.65 33.31 2.88
C ARG A 295 -12.95 34.56 2.38
N ALA A 296 -12.82 34.70 1.06
CA ALA A 296 -12.28 35.92 0.45
C ALA A 296 -13.17 37.15 0.77
N ARG A 297 -14.50 36.99 0.75
CA ARG A 297 -15.45 38.05 1.16
C ARG A 297 -15.31 38.45 2.62
N LEU A 298 -15.25 37.46 3.52
CA LEU A 298 -15.09 37.70 4.94
C LEU A 298 -13.75 38.38 5.24
N ALA A 299 -12.68 37.96 4.58
CA ALA A 299 -11.36 38.57 4.69
C ALA A 299 -11.39 40.04 4.20
N LEU A 300 -11.95 40.31 3.01
CA LEU A 300 -12.09 41.68 2.51
C LEU A 300 -12.95 42.55 3.42
N GLY A 301 -14.05 42.01 3.95
CA GLY A 301 -14.96 42.74 4.83
C GLY A 301 -14.33 43.13 6.18
N ARG A 302 -13.23 42.49 6.61
CA ARG A 302 -12.47 42.89 7.81
C ARG A 302 -11.54 44.08 7.55
N HIS A 303 -11.30 44.43 6.28
CA HIS A 303 -10.43 45.53 5.87
C HIS A 303 -11.16 46.82 5.53
N LEU A 304 -12.48 46.75 5.33
CA LEU A 304 -13.35 47.90 5.05
C LEU A 304 -13.96 48.44 6.35
#